data_AF-A0A833AMP8-F1
#
_entry.id   AF-A0A833AMP8-F1
#
_cell.length_a   1.000
_cell.length_b   1.000
_cell.length_c   1.000
_cell.angle_alpha   90.00
_cell.angle_beta   90.00
_cell.angle_gamma   90.00
#
_symmetry.space_group_name_H-M   'P 1'
#
loop_
_entity.id
_entity.type
_entity.pdbx_description
1 polymer ?
#
loop_
_entity_poly.entity_id
_entity_poly.type
_entity_poly.pdbx_seq_one_letter_code
_entity_poly.pdbx_strand_id
1 'polypeptide(L)' 'MSATLSVDFNQLKSLVNQFDINQKIELIEILEKETFPLRFKNFLEKIKTDEIDLDEITAEVERIRANRYNAKKEY' A
#
# COMPACT_ATOMS: atom_id res chain seq x y z
N MET A 1 -41.41 -15.50 2.98
CA MET A 1 -40.90 -15.55 1.58
C MET A 1 -39.61 -14.76 1.54
N SER A 2 -38.46 -15.42 1.41
CA SER A 2 -37.17 -14.75 1.18
C SER A 2 -37.04 -14.48 -0.31
N ALA A 3 -37.25 -13.23 -0.73
CA ALA A 3 -37.04 -12.83 -2.11
C ALA A 3 -35.52 -12.78 -2.38
N THR A 4 -35.00 -13.71 -3.16
CA THR A 4 -33.63 -13.68 -3.66
C THR A 4 -33.58 -12.76 -4.87
N LEU A 5 -33.04 -11.55 -4.68
CA LEU A 5 -32.82 -10.60 -5.77
C LEU A 5 -31.52 -10.97 -6.48
N SER A 6 -31.60 -11.54 -7.69
CA SER A 6 -30.42 -11.82 -8.52
C SER A 6 -30.03 -10.55 -9.27
N VAL A 7 -29.13 -9.77 -8.69
CA VAL A 7 -28.61 -8.53 -9.29
C VAL A 7 -27.19 -8.78 -9.81
N ASP A 8 -26.96 -8.52 -11.09
CA ASP A 8 -25.62 -8.49 -11.67
C ASP A 8 -24.81 -7.31 -11.09
N PHE A 9 -23.49 -7.46 -11.01
CA PHE A 9 -22.59 -6.40 -10.56
C PHE A 9 -22.76 -5.09 -11.35
N ASN A 10 -23.04 -5.13 -12.66
CA ASN A 10 -23.29 -3.89 -13.41
C ASN A 10 -24.61 -3.22 -13.05
N GLN A 11 -25.62 -4.01 -12.70
CA GLN A 11 -26.90 -3.51 -12.20
C GLN A 11 -26.73 -2.89 -10.82
N LEU A 12 -25.95 -3.52 -9.94
CA LEU A 12 -25.58 -2.96 -8.64
C LEU A 12 -24.83 -1.63 -8.80
N LYS A 13 -23.87 -1.56 -9.73
CA LYS A 13 -23.13 -0.33 -10.02
C LYS A 13 -24.05 0.79 -10.51
N SER A 14 -25.02 0.46 -11.36
CA SER A 14 -26.03 1.40 -11.83
C SER A 14 -26.89 1.94 -10.69
N LEU A 15 -27.26 1.10 -9.72
CA LEU A 15 -28.00 1.50 -8.53
C LEU A 15 -27.18 2.42 -7.62
N VAL A 16 -25.94 2.05 -7.32
CA VAL A 16 -25.04 2.87 -6.49
C VAL A 16 -24.81 4.26 -7.10
N ASN A 17 -24.76 4.37 -8.44
CA ASN A 17 -24.62 5.68 -9.09
C ASN A 17 -25.83 6.60 -8.82
N GLN A 18 -27.03 6.04 -8.68
CA GLN A 18 -28.27 6.78 -8.43
C GLN A 18 -28.42 7.23 -6.97
N PHE A 19 -27.60 6.72 -6.05
CA PHE A 19 -27.66 7.08 -4.64
C PHE A 19 -27.26 8.55 -4.42
N ASP A 20 -27.89 9.16 -3.42
CA ASP A 20 -27.48 10.48 -2.94
C ASP A 20 -26.13 10.41 -2.21
N ILE A 21 -25.59 11.58 -1.88
CA ILE A 21 -24.26 11.67 -1.27
C ILE A 21 -24.20 11.00 0.11
N ASN A 22 -25.27 11.09 0.91
CA ASN A 22 -25.31 10.53 2.26
C ASN A 22 -25.38 9.01 2.20
N GLN A 23 -26.19 8.46 1.30
CA GLN A 23 -26.26 7.03 1.03
C GLN A 23 -24.94 6.46 0.53
N LYS A 24 -24.20 7.22 -0.29
CA LYS A 24 -22.85 6.84 -0.73
C LYS A 24 -21.85 6.83 0.42
N ILE A 25 -21.94 7.78 1.35
CA ILE A 25 -21.09 7.82 2.55
C ILE A 25 -21.37 6.59 3.42
N GLU A 26 -22.64 6.28 3.71
CA GLU A 26 -23.02 5.11 4.48
C GLU A 26 -22.54 3.80 3.82
N LEU A 27 -22.68 3.70 2.49
CA LEU A 27 -22.17 2.56 1.72
C LEU A 27 -20.65 2.40 1.87
N ILE A 28 -19.90 3.52 1.85
CA ILE A 28 -18.45 3.50 2.10
C ILE A 28 -18.16 2.99 3.52
N GLU A 29 -18.86 3.46 4.55
CA GLU A 29 -18.64 3.01 5.93
C GLU A 29 -18.88 1.51 6.11
N ILE A 30 -19.88 0.96 5.44
CA ILE A 30 -20.16 -0.49 5.43
C ILE A 30 -19.01 -1.23 4.75
N LEU A 31 -18.61 -0.78 3.55
CA LEU A 31 -17.55 -1.41 2.77
C LEU A 31 -16.17 -1.24 3.41
N GLU A 32 -15.95 -0.20 4.22
CA GLU A 32 -14.67 0.07 4.86
C GLU A 32 -14.27 -1.09 5.79
N LYS A 33 -15.23 -1.69 6.51
CA LYS A 33 -14.96 -2.83 7.41
C LYS A 33 -14.37 -4.04 6.67
N GLU A 34 -14.78 -4.26 5.44
CA GLU A 34 -14.35 -5.40 4.63
C GLU A 34 -13.13 -5.07 3.75
N THR A 35 -13.05 -3.82 3.27
CA THR A 35 -12.03 -3.41 2.29
C THR A 35 -10.78 -2.79 2.93
N PHE A 36 -10.88 -2.25 4.15
CA PHE A 36 -9.76 -1.59 4.83
C PHE A 36 -8.54 -2.50 4.99
N PRO A 37 -8.63 -3.76 5.45
CA PRO A 37 -7.44 -4.60 5.64
C PRO A 37 -6.66 -4.80 4.34
N LEU A 38 -7.37 -5.01 3.22
CA LEU A 38 -6.76 -5.20 1.92
C LEU A 38 -6.12 -3.91 1.39
N ARG A 39 -6.84 -2.78 1.50
CA ARG A 39 -6.32 -1.46 1.10
C ARG A 39 -5.08 -1.08 1.92
N PHE A 40 -5.12 -1.34 3.23
CA PHE A 40 -4.01 -1.08 4.14
C PHE A 40 -2.79 -1.96 3.81
N LYS A 41 -2.99 -3.25 3.55
CA LYS A 41 -1.92 -4.14 3.10
C LYS A 41 -1.26 -3.63 1.80
N ASN A 42 -2.07 -3.31 0.79
CA ASN A 42 -1.57 -2.79 -0.49
C ASN A 42 -0.83 -1.46 -0.32
N PHE A 43 -1.26 -0.64 0.64
CA PHE A 43 -0.59 0.61 0.97
C PHE A 43 0.78 0.34 1.62
N LEU A 44 0.86 -0.59 2.58
CA LEU A 44 2.12 -0.99 3.19
C LEU A 44 3.11 -1.55 2.16
N GLU A 45 2.64 -2.37 1.22
CA GLU A 45 3.48 -2.90 0.13
C GLU A 45 4.03 -1.79 -0.76
N LYS A 46 3.25 -0.74 -1.04
CA LYS A 46 3.69 0.42 -1.85
C LYS A 46 4.71 1.30 -1.12
N ILE A 47 4.60 1.39 0.20
CA ILE A 47 5.49 2.22 1.03
C ILE A 47 6.73 1.45 1.48
N LYS A 48 6.71 0.11 1.39
CA LYS A 48 7.84 -0.72 1.74
C LYS A 48 9.07 -0.27 0.93
N THR A 49 9.99 0.38 1.63
CA THR A 49 11.33 0.64 1.14
C THR A 49 12.16 -0.62 1.36
N ASP A 50 13.21 -0.78 0.57
CA ASP A 50 14.24 -1.77 0.89
C ASP A 50 14.76 -1.45 2.30
N GLU A 51 14.62 -2.41 3.20
CA GLU A 51 15.19 -2.30 4.55
C GLU A 51 16.71 -2.34 4.38
N ILE A 52 17.36 -1.22 4.69
CA ILE A 52 18.82 -1.14 4.70
C ILE A 52 19.28 -1.66 6.07
N ASP A 53 20.08 -2.73 6.06
CA ASP A 53 20.64 -3.30 7.28
C ASP A 53 21.90 -2.55 7.76
N LEU A 54 22.20 -2.63 9.06
CA LEU A 54 23.42 -2.07 9.64
C LEU A 54 24.68 -2.66 9.01
N ASP A 55 24.64 -3.93 8.60
CA ASP A 55 25.75 -4.57 7.91
C ASP A 55 25.97 -3.99 6.51
N GLU A 56 24.89 -3.67 5.76
CA GLU A 56 24.97 -2.98 4.47
C GLU A 56 25.55 -1.57 4.62
N ILE A 57 25.10 -0.82 5.65
CA ILE A 57 25.65 0.50 5.98
C ILE A 57 27.14 0.40 6.30
N THR A 58 27.52 -0.57 7.13
CA THR A 58 28.91 -0.77 7.56
C THR A 58 29.80 -1.15 6.39
N ALA A 59 29.35 -2.06 5.54
CA ALA A 59 30.06 -2.46 4.33
C ALA A 59 30.33 -1.27 3.41
N GLU A 60 29.32 -0.42 3.21
CA GLU A 60 29.46 0.79 2.38
C GLU A 60 30.44 1.80 2.99
N VAL A 61 30.36 2.04 4.29
CA VAL A 61 31.27 2.94 5.01
C VAL A 61 32.72 2.45 4.95
N GLU A 62 32.96 1.16 5.21
CA GLU A 62 34.32 0.59 5.17
C GLU A 62 34.89 0.57 3.76
N ARG A 63 34.06 0.32 2.73
CA ARG A 63 34.46 0.42 1.32
C ARG A 63 34.96 1.83 0.99
N ILE A 64 34.22 2.86 1.38
CA ILE A 64 34.64 4.26 1.18
C ILE A 64 35.89 4.60 2.00
N ARG A 65 36.00 4.10 3.24
CA ARG A 65 37.17 4.34 4.10
C ARG A 65 38.44 3.73 3.50
N ALA A 66 38.36 2.50 2.99
CA ALA A 66 39.47 1.84 2.31
C ALA A 66 39.91 2.62 1.07
N ASN A 67 38.97 3.05 0.23
CA ASN A 67 39.25 3.86 -0.96
C ASN A 67 39.98 5.16 -0.60
N ARG A 68 39.53 5.88 0.44
CA ARG A 68 40.21 7.11 0.92
C ARG A 68 41.61 6.83 1.45
N TYR A 69 41.79 5.75 2.19
CA TYR A 69 43.10 5.40 2.74
C TYR A 69 44.11 5.04 1.64
N ASN A 70 43.68 4.25 0.65
CA ASN A 70 44.52 3.87 -0.49
C ASN A 70 44.86 5.08 -1.35
N ALA A 71 43.88 5.95 -1.66
CA ALA A 71 44.13 7.19 -2.39
C ALA A 71 45.11 8.14 -1.66
N LYS A 72 45.16 8.09 -0.32
CA LYS A 72 46.10 8.90 0.47
C LYS A 72 47.51 8.29 0.54
N LYS A 73 47.66 6.99 0.25
CA LYS A 73 48.96 6.30 0.19
C LYS A 73 49.66 6.44 -1.17
N GLU A 74 48.93 6.85 -2.20
CA GLU A 74 49.46 7.04 -3.56
C GLU A 74 50.05 8.45 -3.81
N TYR A 75 50.08 9.31 -2.78
CA TYR A 75 50.80 10.59 -2.75
C TYR A 75 51.96 10.55 -1.76
#